data_AF-D2V6C6-F1
#
_entry.id   AF-D2V6C6-F1
#
_cell.length_a   1.000
_cell.length_b   1.000
_cell.length_c   1.000
_cell.angle_alpha   90.00
_cell.angle_beta   90.00
_cell.angle_gamma   90.00
#
_symmetry.space_group_name_H-M   'P 1'
#
loop_
_entity.id
_entity.type
_entity.pdbx_description
1 polymer ?
#
loop_
_entity_poly.entity_id
_entity_poly.type
_entity_poly.pdbx_seq_one_letter_code
_entity_poly.pdbx_strand_id
1 'polypeptide(L)'
;MTQDKLCNKCLAEDEQVLATHHCSECNQNYCGAHLHLHNTSNKTKSHAETGKVSKILSNASLLPSLKQHVDLPSLSKPKCSAIDLKHGSLFVANDLIIVEFDLATKKVKASFKEPQEDAPFKMCYDQNDNALVYCIDRGAYFDITKVSRDGKKIFWSINKQSRVRDMCIDRHDGSIYTIQKDGSIIKTDKTGNVISRVSRVSPGAASRLTLDPSGQLLYYIGDEGLESTKLDGSCLTLFKNENADSDHKFELDGGEGLEMGIDFTTGEFYVTNVYKRKVQVFK
;
A
#
# COMPACT_ATOMS: atom_id res chain seq x y z
N MET A 1 5.75 -11.93 23.52
CA MET A 1 6.64 -11.80 22.34
C MET A 1 7.97 -12.40 22.73
N THR A 2 8.51 -13.35 21.96
CA THR A 2 9.83 -13.93 22.27
C THR A 2 10.91 -12.85 22.04
N GLN A 3 11.74 -12.59 23.05
CA GLN A 3 12.83 -11.60 23.02
C GLN A 3 13.85 -11.87 21.90
N ASP A 4 13.85 -13.10 21.36
CA ASP A 4 14.77 -13.62 20.33
C ASP A 4 14.68 -12.95 18.96
N LYS A 5 13.83 -11.92 18.79
CA LYS A 5 13.61 -11.24 17.50
C LYS A 5 14.00 -9.76 17.46
N LEU A 6 14.49 -9.19 18.57
CA LEU A 6 14.91 -7.78 18.61
C LEU A 6 16.43 -7.65 18.42
N CYS A 7 16.87 -6.51 17.88
CA CYS A 7 18.27 -6.17 17.76
C CYS A 7 18.86 -5.92 19.15
N ASN A 8 19.89 -6.67 19.53
CA ASN A 8 20.50 -6.56 20.86
C ASN A 8 21.12 -5.18 21.13
N LYS A 9 21.58 -4.48 20.09
CA LYS A 9 22.19 -3.14 20.22
C LYS A 9 21.14 -2.06 20.46
N CYS A 10 20.09 -2.01 19.64
CA CYS A 10 18.94 -1.14 19.86
C CYS A 10 18.30 -1.39 21.24
N LEU A 11 18.13 -2.66 21.62
CA LEU A 11 17.51 -3.02 22.90
C LEU A 11 18.33 -2.53 24.10
N ALA A 12 19.65 -2.44 23.99
CA ALA A 12 20.51 -1.89 25.04
C ALA A 12 20.37 -0.36 25.21
N GLU A 13 19.79 0.31 24.22
CA GLU A 13 19.46 1.74 24.20
C GLU A 13 17.95 1.97 24.41
N ASP A 14 17.24 0.96 24.95
CA ASP A 14 15.79 0.94 25.15
C ASP A 14 14.95 1.07 23.85
N GLU A 15 15.54 0.80 22.69
CA GLU A 15 14.85 0.79 21.39
C GLU A 15 14.39 -0.61 20.96
N GLN A 16 13.14 -0.72 20.52
CA GLN A 16 12.55 -1.99 20.05
C GLN A 16 12.60 -2.12 18.52
N VAL A 17 13.78 -2.43 17.98
CA VAL A 17 13.97 -2.65 16.54
C VAL A 17 14.06 -4.15 16.23
N LEU A 18 13.32 -4.63 15.25
CA LEU A 18 13.40 -6.03 14.80
C LEU A 18 14.78 -6.35 14.20
N ALA A 19 15.35 -7.48 14.63
CA ALA A 19 16.57 -8.00 14.03
C ALA A 19 16.28 -8.67 12.69
N THR A 20 17.17 -8.46 11.73
CA THR A 20 17.12 -9.06 10.40
C THR A 20 18.21 -10.12 10.20
N HIS A 21 19.23 -10.14 11.06
CA HIS A 21 20.39 -11.01 10.95
C HIS A 21 20.85 -11.51 12.32
N HIS A 22 21.46 -12.68 12.34
CA HIS A 22 22.06 -13.31 13.51
C HIS A 22 23.52 -13.62 13.22
N CYS A 23 24.41 -13.24 14.12
CA CYS A 23 25.81 -13.62 14.05
C CYS A 23 26.06 -14.75 15.06
N SER A 24 26.42 -15.92 14.57
CA SER A 24 26.64 -17.11 15.42
C SER A 24 27.89 -17.01 16.31
N GLU A 25 28.91 -16.24 15.90
CA GLU A 25 30.11 -16.02 16.72
C GLU A 25 29.87 -15.04 17.87
N CYS A 26 29.15 -13.95 17.60
CA CYS A 26 28.78 -12.99 18.63
C CYS A 26 27.61 -13.49 19.49
N ASN A 27 26.87 -14.49 19.01
CA ASN A 27 25.58 -14.91 19.53
C ASN A 27 24.62 -13.71 19.74
N GLN A 28 24.54 -12.85 18.73
CA GLN A 28 23.77 -11.60 18.77
C GLN A 28 22.94 -11.40 17.50
N ASN A 29 21.78 -10.77 17.69
CA ASN A 29 20.82 -10.39 16.68
C ASN A 29 20.99 -8.90 16.31
N TYR A 30 21.03 -8.60 15.02
CA TYR A 30 21.29 -7.27 14.48
C TYR A 30 20.17 -6.82 13.52
N CYS A 31 19.78 -5.55 13.61
CA CYS A 31 19.04 -4.88 12.54
C CYS A 31 20.01 -4.52 11.39
N GLY A 32 19.49 -4.05 10.25
CA GLY A 32 20.33 -3.73 9.07
C GLY A 32 21.43 -2.69 9.36
N ALA A 33 21.10 -1.64 10.11
CA ALA A 33 22.05 -0.58 10.47
C ALA A 33 23.18 -1.10 11.39
N HIS A 34 22.81 -1.80 12.47
CA HIS A 34 23.79 -2.35 13.40
C HIS A 34 24.61 -3.49 12.79
N LEU A 35 24.06 -4.24 11.83
CA LEU A 35 24.85 -5.21 11.07
C LEU A 35 25.94 -4.52 10.24
N HIS A 36 25.63 -3.39 9.60
CA HIS A 36 26.63 -2.65 8.83
C HIS A 36 27.80 -2.20 9.71
N LEU A 37 27.52 -1.67 10.90
CA LEU A 37 28.54 -1.32 11.90
C LEU A 37 29.33 -2.55 12.37
N HIS A 38 28.63 -3.67 12.60
CA HIS A 38 29.26 -4.94 12.93
C HIS A 38 30.22 -5.41 11.84
N ASN A 39 29.84 -5.32 10.55
CA ASN A 39 30.67 -5.82 9.46
C ASN A 39 31.82 -4.88 9.07
N THR A 40 31.76 -3.60 9.44
CA THR A 40 32.81 -2.61 9.15
C THR A 40 33.84 -2.48 10.28
N SER A 41 33.50 -2.89 11.50
CA SER A 41 34.41 -2.86 12.65
C SER A 41 35.58 -3.85 12.49
N ASN A 42 36.80 -3.40 12.79
CA ASN A 42 38.02 -4.22 12.74
C ASN A 42 37.95 -5.50 13.57
N LYS A 43 37.13 -5.51 14.65
CA LYS A 43 37.01 -6.67 15.55
C LYS A 43 36.11 -7.78 15.00
N THR A 44 35.20 -7.45 14.08
CA THR A 44 34.09 -8.33 13.68
C THR A 44 33.97 -8.47 12.17
N LYS A 45 34.84 -7.80 11.39
CA LYS A 45 34.88 -7.89 9.93
C LYS A 45 35.06 -9.34 9.42
N SER A 46 35.84 -10.16 10.12
CA SER A 46 36.05 -11.57 9.78
C SER A 46 34.77 -12.43 9.89
N HIS A 47 33.79 -12.01 10.71
CA HIS A 47 32.53 -12.74 10.89
C HIS A 47 31.67 -12.66 9.61
N ALA A 48 31.75 -11.54 8.89
CA ALA A 48 31.04 -11.32 7.64
C ALA A 48 31.63 -12.15 6.49
N GLU A 49 32.96 -12.16 6.38
CA GLU A 49 33.70 -12.87 5.32
C GLU A 49 33.57 -14.39 5.44
N THR A 50 33.40 -14.91 6.67
CA THR A 50 33.26 -16.34 6.93
C THR A 50 31.82 -16.85 6.80
N GLY A 51 30.86 -16.01 6.40
CA GLY A 51 29.46 -16.40 6.26
C GLY A 51 28.76 -16.74 7.58
N LYS A 52 29.29 -16.29 8.72
CA LYS A 52 28.76 -16.57 10.06
C LYS A 52 27.65 -15.61 10.49
N VAL A 53 27.38 -14.62 9.63
CA VAL A 53 26.16 -13.82 9.70
C VAL A 53 25.11 -14.49 8.82
N SER A 54 24.13 -15.12 9.44
CA SER A 54 22.95 -15.62 8.73
C SER A 54 21.87 -14.56 8.76
N LYS A 55 21.15 -14.41 7.64
CA LYS A 55 19.88 -13.69 7.65
C LYS A 55 18.98 -14.48 8.61
N ILE A 56 18.41 -13.81 9.60
CA ILE A 56 17.30 -14.40 10.33
C ILE A 56 16.23 -14.47 9.27
N LEU A 57 16.02 -15.66 8.72
CA LEU A 57 14.81 -15.96 7.98
C LEU A 57 13.73 -15.62 9.00
N SER A 58 13.13 -14.44 8.86
CA SER A 58 11.81 -14.26 9.38
C SER A 58 11.09 -15.46 8.81
N ASN A 59 10.63 -16.36 9.67
CA ASN A 59 9.56 -17.26 9.30
C ASN A 59 8.30 -16.39 9.06
N ALA A 60 8.39 -15.41 8.16
CA ALA A 60 7.40 -15.21 7.14
C ALA A 60 7.31 -16.56 6.42
N SER A 61 6.63 -17.50 7.06
CA SER A 61 5.78 -18.39 6.30
C SER A 61 5.05 -17.45 5.37
N LEU A 62 5.35 -17.55 4.07
CA LEU A 62 4.50 -17.09 2.98
C LEU A 62 3.07 -17.21 3.48
N LEU A 63 2.47 -16.05 3.79
CA LEU A 63 1.18 -15.83 4.44
C LEU A 63 0.63 -17.06 5.17
N PRO A 64 0.59 -17.13 6.52
CA PRO A 64 0.02 -18.28 7.23
C PRO A 64 -1.28 -18.64 6.52
N SER A 65 -1.29 -19.82 5.88
CA SER A 65 -2.31 -20.32 4.95
C SER A 65 -3.62 -19.60 5.22
N LEU A 66 -4.12 -18.76 4.30
CA LEU A 66 -5.26 -17.84 4.49
C LEU A 66 -6.41 -18.52 5.28
N LYS A 67 -6.34 -18.54 6.62
CA LYS A 67 -7.00 -19.59 7.44
C LYS A 67 -8.34 -19.16 8.00
N GLN A 68 -8.73 -17.91 7.76
CA GLN A 68 -10.01 -17.39 8.20
C GLN A 68 -10.62 -16.57 7.08
N HIS A 69 -11.52 -17.21 6.34
CA HIS A 69 -12.65 -16.51 5.75
C HIS A 69 -13.48 -15.96 6.92
N VAL A 70 -13.48 -14.65 7.07
CA VAL A 70 -14.41 -13.98 7.97
C VAL A 70 -15.48 -13.38 7.09
N ASP A 71 -16.68 -13.93 7.16
CA ASP A 71 -17.84 -13.32 6.54
C ASP A 71 -18.15 -12.02 7.30
N LEU A 72 -17.90 -10.88 6.65
CA LEU A 72 -18.38 -9.61 7.17
C LEU A 72 -19.92 -9.62 7.12
N PRO A 73 -20.60 -9.07 8.14
CA PRO A 73 -22.06 -8.91 8.16
C PRO A 73 -22.58 -8.43 6.80
N SER A 74 -23.58 -9.14 6.26
CA SER A 74 -24.05 -9.11 4.87
C SER A 74 -24.03 -7.73 4.18
N LEU A 75 -22.87 -7.35 3.65
CA LEU A 75 -22.74 -6.26 2.68
C LEU A 75 -23.05 -6.84 1.31
N SER A 76 -24.18 -6.44 0.73
CA SER A 76 -24.66 -7.01 -0.53
C SER A 76 -23.67 -6.78 -1.69
N LYS A 77 -22.96 -5.64 -1.74
CA LYS A 77 -22.04 -5.27 -2.84
C LYS A 77 -20.95 -4.27 -2.39
N PRO A 78 -19.94 -4.69 -1.61
CA PRO A 78 -18.84 -3.79 -1.23
C PRO A 78 -18.15 -3.22 -2.48
N LYS A 79 -17.97 -1.89 -2.53
CA LYS A 79 -17.42 -1.16 -3.68
C LYS A 79 -15.93 -0.88 -3.52
N CYS A 80 -15.55 -0.41 -2.34
CA CYS A 80 -14.17 -0.12 -2.01
C CYS A 80 -13.95 -0.26 -0.50
N SER A 81 -12.68 -0.29 -0.10
CA SER A 81 -12.31 -0.36 1.30
C SER A 81 -11.04 0.44 1.59
N ALA A 82 -10.84 0.79 2.85
CA ALA A 82 -9.63 1.42 3.35
C ALA A 82 -9.31 0.90 4.74
N ILE A 83 -8.02 0.83 5.08
CA ILE A 83 -7.56 0.28 6.35
C ILE A 83 -6.89 1.37 7.17
N ASP A 84 -7.31 1.47 8.42
CA ASP A 84 -6.66 2.23 9.46
C ASP A 84 -5.91 1.28 10.39
N LEU A 85 -4.59 1.16 10.17
CA LEU A 85 -3.75 0.28 10.96
C LEU A 85 -3.56 0.79 12.40
N LYS A 86 -3.63 2.11 12.60
CA LYS A 86 -3.40 2.75 13.91
C LYS A 86 -4.48 2.37 14.91
N HIS A 87 -5.75 2.34 14.47
CA HIS A 87 -6.88 1.95 15.32
C HIS A 87 -7.45 0.57 14.97
N GLY A 88 -6.72 -0.22 14.18
CA GLY A 88 -7.11 -1.56 13.79
C GLY A 88 -8.52 -1.61 13.18
N SER A 89 -8.82 -0.74 12.21
CA SER A 89 -10.16 -0.63 11.64
C SER A 89 -10.16 -0.80 10.12
N LEU A 90 -11.22 -1.39 9.60
CA LEU A 90 -11.50 -1.56 8.17
C LEU A 90 -12.75 -0.76 7.83
N PHE A 91 -12.63 0.17 6.89
CA PHE A 91 -13.77 0.88 6.33
C PHE A 91 -14.16 0.20 5.03
N VAL A 92 -15.45 -0.07 4.85
CA VAL A 92 -16.00 -0.64 3.62
C VAL A 92 -17.17 0.21 3.16
N ALA A 93 -17.12 0.68 1.92
CA ALA A 93 -18.24 1.36 1.29
C ALA A 93 -19.16 0.34 0.61
N ASN A 94 -20.46 0.40 0.88
CA ASN A 94 -21.51 -0.37 0.23
C ASN A 94 -22.60 0.61 -0.22
N ASP A 95 -22.61 0.94 -1.51
CA ASP A 95 -23.39 2.03 -2.08
C ASP A 95 -23.16 3.35 -1.30
N LEU A 96 -24.20 3.91 -0.68
CA LEU A 96 -24.14 5.18 0.06
C LEU A 96 -23.70 5.04 1.53
N ILE A 97 -23.44 3.83 2.00
CA ILE A 97 -23.14 3.56 3.41
C ILE A 97 -21.67 3.17 3.55
N ILE A 98 -20.96 3.86 4.43
CA ILE A 98 -19.61 3.47 4.86
C ILE A 98 -19.75 2.79 6.22
N VAL A 99 -19.23 1.57 6.32
CA VAL A 99 -19.24 0.76 7.55
C VAL A 99 -17.81 0.59 8.05
N GLU A 100 -17.59 0.92 9.32
CA GLU A 100 -16.33 0.68 10.02
C GLU A 100 -16.42 -0.65 10.77
N PHE A 101 -15.47 -1.54 10.51
CA PHE A 101 -15.29 -2.80 11.21
C PHE A 101 -14.04 -2.74 12.07
N ASP A 102 -14.10 -3.36 13.25
CA ASP A 102 -12.95 -3.64 14.07
C ASP A 102 -12.15 -4.82 13.49
N LEU A 103 -10.86 -4.65 13.19
CA LEU A 103 -10.04 -5.69 12.59
C LEU A 103 -9.77 -6.87 13.54
N ALA A 104 -9.81 -6.68 14.86
CA ALA A 104 -9.55 -7.74 15.82
C ALA A 104 -10.79 -8.60 16.04
N THR A 105 -11.92 -7.97 16.37
CA THR A 105 -13.19 -8.62 16.70
C THR A 105 -14.08 -8.90 15.49
N LYS A 106 -13.77 -8.27 14.35
CA LYS A 106 -14.53 -8.37 13.09
C LYS A 106 -15.97 -7.85 13.17
N LYS A 107 -16.30 -7.12 14.25
CA LYS A 107 -17.63 -6.54 14.48
C LYS A 107 -17.73 -5.13 13.90
N VAL A 108 -18.94 -4.73 13.55
CA VAL A 108 -19.25 -3.34 13.16
C VAL A 108 -19.01 -2.43 14.38
N LYS A 109 -18.19 -1.39 14.18
CA LYS A 109 -17.96 -0.31 15.16
C LYS A 109 -18.90 0.86 14.94
N ALA A 110 -19.05 1.26 13.67
CA ALA A 110 -19.85 2.41 13.27
C ALA A 110 -20.33 2.24 11.82
N SER A 111 -21.35 3.00 11.45
CA SER A 111 -21.72 3.23 10.07
C SER A 111 -22.24 4.65 9.89
N PHE A 112 -22.06 5.20 8.69
CA PHE A 112 -22.62 6.50 8.34
C PHE A 112 -22.94 6.56 6.85
N LYS A 113 -23.87 7.44 6.49
CA LYS A 113 -24.22 7.72 5.09
C LYS A 113 -23.21 8.71 4.51
N GLU A 114 -22.77 8.47 3.29
CA GLU A 114 -21.93 9.41 2.54
C GLU A 114 -22.66 10.78 2.42
N PRO A 115 -22.04 11.90 2.83
CA PRO A 115 -22.70 13.20 2.93
C PRO A 115 -23.25 13.79 1.63
N GLN A 116 -22.72 13.40 0.48
CA GLN A 116 -23.11 13.90 -0.84
C GLN A 116 -24.06 12.95 -1.59
N GLU A 117 -24.52 11.91 -0.91
CA GLU A 117 -25.51 10.92 -1.38
C GLU A 117 -25.10 10.18 -2.66
N ASP A 118 -23.80 10.01 -2.90
CA ASP A 118 -23.29 9.17 -3.98
C ASP A 118 -22.31 8.11 -3.48
N ALA A 119 -22.17 7.03 -4.25
CA ALA A 119 -21.42 5.86 -3.83
C ALA A 119 -19.90 6.08 -3.99
N PRO A 120 -19.10 5.94 -2.91
CA PRO A 120 -17.65 5.92 -3.04
C PRO A 120 -17.19 4.73 -3.89
N PHE A 121 -16.29 4.93 -4.85
CA PHE A 121 -15.73 3.83 -5.67
C PHE A 121 -14.23 3.59 -5.41
N LYS A 122 -13.51 4.55 -4.82
CA LYS A 122 -12.15 4.38 -4.28
C LYS A 122 -12.05 5.08 -2.95
N MET A 123 -11.31 4.50 -2.02
CA MET A 123 -11.18 5.02 -0.67
C MET A 123 -9.78 4.74 -0.14
N CYS A 124 -9.24 5.69 0.61
CA CYS A 124 -8.00 5.61 1.36
C CYS A 124 -8.23 6.21 2.75
N TYR A 125 -7.35 5.84 3.69
CA TYR A 125 -7.41 6.34 5.05
C TYR A 125 -6.18 7.20 5.35
N ASP A 126 -6.41 8.45 5.71
CA ASP A 126 -5.37 9.36 6.15
C ASP A 126 -5.15 9.21 7.66
N GLN A 127 -4.04 8.56 8.03
CA GLN A 127 -3.70 8.35 9.43
C GLN A 127 -3.28 9.63 10.17
N ASN A 128 -2.83 10.65 9.44
CA ASN A 128 -2.37 11.91 10.03
C ASN A 128 -3.57 12.76 10.47
N ASP A 129 -4.60 12.83 9.63
CA ASP A 129 -5.79 13.62 9.91
C ASP A 129 -6.95 12.79 10.51
N ASN A 130 -6.77 11.47 10.72
CA ASN A 130 -7.83 10.55 11.17
C ASN A 130 -9.09 10.70 10.28
N ALA A 131 -8.87 10.67 8.97
CA ALA A 131 -9.84 11.06 7.96
C ALA A 131 -9.94 10.01 6.84
N LEU A 132 -11.11 9.92 6.23
CA LEU A 132 -11.30 9.15 5.00
C LEU A 132 -11.14 10.08 3.81
N VAL A 133 -10.45 9.59 2.78
CA VAL A 133 -10.40 10.22 1.46
C VAL A 133 -11.04 9.25 0.49
N TYR A 134 -12.00 9.69 -0.29
CA TYR A 134 -12.61 8.84 -1.30
C TYR A 134 -12.97 9.61 -2.56
N CYS A 135 -13.15 8.86 -3.65
CA CYS A 135 -13.65 9.40 -4.89
C CYS A 135 -15.12 8.99 -5.11
N ILE A 136 -15.87 9.92 -5.67
CA ILE A 136 -17.26 9.77 -6.10
C ILE A 136 -17.32 9.86 -7.63
N ASP A 137 -18.01 8.92 -8.28
CA ASP A 137 -18.27 8.95 -9.72
C ASP A 137 -19.56 9.73 -9.99
N ARG A 138 -19.46 10.90 -10.65
CA ARG A 138 -20.60 11.74 -11.05
C ARG A 138 -20.96 11.55 -12.54
N GLY A 139 -20.54 10.43 -13.13
CA GLY A 139 -20.74 10.07 -14.54
C GLY A 139 -19.77 10.78 -15.48
N ALA A 140 -19.87 12.11 -15.58
CA ALA A 140 -19.02 12.89 -16.50
C ALA A 140 -17.67 13.30 -15.88
N TYR A 141 -17.59 13.33 -14.56
CA TYR A 141 -16.43 13.74 -13.79
C TYR A 141 -16.43 13.08 -12.43
N PHE A 142 -15.35 13.30 -11.69
CA PHE A 142 -15.12 12.67 -10.40
C PHE A 142 -14.88 13.73 -9.34
N ASP A 143 -15.38 13.50 -8.14
CA ASP A 143 -15.09 14.34 -6.99
C ASP A 143 -14.16 13.57 -6.05
N ILE A 144 -13.16 14.25 -5.48
CA ILE A 144 -12.30 13.71 -4.42
C ILE A 144 -12.71 14.41 -3.13
N THR A 145 -13.18 13.67 -2.13
CA THR A 145 -13.67 14.22 -0.87
C THR A 145 -12.85 13.70 0.29
N LYS A 146 -12.48 14.60 1.21
CA LYS A 146 -11.88 14.24 2.50
C LYS A 146 -12.86 14.54 3.62
N VAL A 147 -13.18 13.52 4.42
CA VAL A 147 -14.17 13.60 5.50
C VAL A 147 -13.59 13.07 6.82
N SER A 148 -14.11 13.55 7.95
CA SER A 148 -13.84 12.97 9.26
C SER A 148 -14.20 11.49 9.29
N ARG A 149 -13.52 10.73 10.14
CA ARG A 149 -13.75 9.29 10.35
C ARG A 149 -15.24 8.92 10.49
N ASP A 150 -16.01 9.75 11.17
CA ASP A 150 -17.44 9.53 11.46
C ASP A 150 -18.39 10.09 10.38
N GLY A 151 -17.85 10.63 9.28
CA GLY A 151 -18.62 11.18 8.17
C GLY A 151 -19.26 12.54 8.44
N LYS A 152 -19.11 13.13 9.63
CA LYS A 152 -19.86 14.34 10.01
C LYS A 152 -19.27 15.65 9.50
N LYS A 153 -17.96 15.69 9.22
CA LYS A 153 -17.26 16.89 8.80
C LYS A 153 -16.53 16.64 7.48
N ILE A 154 -16.95 17.35 6.44
CA ILE A 154 -16.16 17.45 5.20
C ILE A 154 -15.04 18.47 5.45
N PHE A 155 -13.79 18.04 5.27
CA PHE A 155 -12.65 18.94 5.35
C PHE A 155 -12.51 19.76 4.07
N TRP A 156 -12.63 19.09 2.93
CA TRP A 156 -12.62 19.70 1.61
C TRP A 156 -13.13 18.71 0.55
N SER A 157 -13.49 19.23 -0.62
CA SER A 157 -13.80 18.46 -1.82
C SER A 157 -13.19 19.11 -3.05
N ILE A 158 -12.57 18.31 -3.90
CA ILE A 158 -12.07 18.72 -5.21
C ILE A 158 -13.06 18.20 -6.23
N ASN A 159 -13.79 19.13 -6.85
CA ASN A 159 -14.86 18.77 -7.78
C ASN A 159 -14.34 18.68 -9.21
N LYS A 160 -15.11 18.00 -10.07
CA LYS A 160 -14.91 18.00 -11.53
C LYS A 160 -13.52 17.54 -11.99
N GLN A 161 -12.96 16.56 -11.30
CA GLN A 161 -11.74 15.90 -11.75
C GLN A 161 -11.99 15.02 -12.98
N SER A 162 -10.93 14.77 -13.73
CA SER A 162 -10.93 13.70 -14.73
C SER A 162 -11.23 12.36 -14.05
N ARG A 163 -11.46 11.32 -14.85
CA ARG A 163 -11.81 10.01 -14.32
C ARG A 163 -10.65 9.41 -13.52
N VAL A 164 -10.77 9.47 -12.20
CA VAL A 164 -9.80 8.88 -11.27
C VAL A 164 -9.90 7.36 -11.37
N ARG A 165 -8.79 6.70 -11.66
CA ARG A 165 -8.67 5.24 -11.73
C ARG A 165 -8.26 4.65 -10.39
N ASP A 166 -7.33 5.29 -9.70
CA ASP A 166 -6.95 4.93 -8.34
C ASP A 166 -6.35 6.11 -7.57
N MET A 167 -6.17 5.92 -6.26
CA MET A 167 -5.55 6.88 -5.38
C MET A 167 -4.70 6.22 -4.30
N CYS A 168 -3.72 6.95 -3.77
CA CYS A 168 -3.04 6.62 -2.53
C CYS A 168 -2.73 7.89 -1.72
N ILE A 169 -2.37 7.72 -0.45
CA ILE A 169 -2.01 8.80 0.46
C ILE A 169 -0.56 8.62 0.87
N ASP A 170 0.22 9.69 0.79
CA ASP A 170 1.53 9.75 1.40
C ASP A 170 1.39 9.92 2.90
N ARG A 171 1.88 8.91 3.62
CA ARG A 171 1.85 8.87 5.09
C ARG A 171 2.71 9.94 5.75
N HIS A 172 3.67 10.54 5.04
CA HIS A 172 4.60 11.52 5.60
C HIS A 172 3.99 12.92 5.68
N ASP A 173 3.37 13.37 4.59
CA ASP A 173 2.83 14.75 4.47
C ASP A 173 1.29 14.80 4.37
N GLY A 174 0.61 13.65 4.21
CA GLY A 174 -0.83 13.56 4.01
C GLY A 174 -1.28 13.98 2.61
N SER A 175 -0.34 14.14 1.66
CA SER A 175 -0.69 14.38 0.27
C SER A 175 -1.36 13.19 -0.37
N ILE A 176 -2.21 13.47 -1.34
CA ILE A 176 -2.98 12.47 -2.07
C ILE A 176 -2.46 12.42 -3.49
N TYR A 177 -2.17 11.22 -3.95
CA TYR A 177 -1.83 10.95 -5.33
C TYR A 177 -3.01 10.28 -5.99
N THR A 178 -3.40 10.78 -7.15
CA THR A 178 -4.44 10.17 -7.97
C THR A 178 -3.90 9.88 -9.34
N ILE A 179 -4.26 8.73 -9.90
CA ILE A 179 -3.99 8.39 -11.27
C ILE A 179 -5.27 8.49 -12.09
N GLN A 180 -5.21 9.25 -13.17
CA GLN A 180 -6.36 9.61 -14.00
C GLN A 180 -6.46 8.66 -15.20
N LYS A 181 -7.63 8.63 -15.86
CA LYS A 181 -7.88 7.79 -17.04
C LYS A 181 -6.93 8.07 -18.20
N ASP A 182 -6.44 9.30 -18.32
CA ASP A 182 -5.46 9.70 -19.34
C ASP A 182 -4.00 9.34 -18.98
N GLY A 183 -3.80 8.60 -17.88
CA GLY A 183 -2.50 8.21 -17.38
C GLY A 183 -1.74 9.35 -16.67
N SER A 184 -2.36 10.52 -16.46
CA SER A 184 -1.74 11.56 -15.64
C SER A 184 -1.80 11.22 -14.16
N ILE A 185 -0.75 11.61 -13.43
CA ILE A 185 -0.72 11.55 -11.96
C ILE A 185 -0.86 12.96 -11.43
N ILE A 186 -1.78 13.17 -10.49
CA ILE A 186 -2.00 14.45 -9.81
C ILE A 186 -1.65 14.28 -8.34
N LYS A 187 -0.75 15.13 -7.83
CA LYS A 187 -0.47 15.29 -6.40
C LYS A 187 -1.30 16.45 -5.85
N THR A 188 -2.06 16.17 -4.80
CA THR A 188 -2.83 17.15 -4.05
C THR A 188 -2.28 17.26 -2.62
N ASP A 189 -2.18 18.47 -2.09
CA ASP A 189 -1.89 18.68 -0.66
C ASP A 189 -3.03 18.22 0.25
N LYS A 190 -2.75 18.18 1.55
CA LYS A 190 -3.75 17.80 2.57
C LYS A 190 -4.95 18.74 2.68
N THR A 191 -4.93 19.89 2.01
CA THR A 191 -6.01 20.90 2.00
C THR A 191 -6.84 20.88 0.71
N GLY A 192 -6.49 20.03 -0.25
CA GLY A 192 -7.20 19.88 -1.51
C GLY A 192 -6.62 20.68 -2.68
N ASN A 193 -5.47 21.37 -2.52
CA ASN A 193 -4.84 22.07 -3.64
C ASN A 193 -3.97 21.13 -4.46
N VAL A 194 -4.06 21.25 -5.79
CA VAL A 194 -3.15 20.53 -6.70
C VAL A 194 -1.77 21.17 -6.65
N ILE A 195 -0.75 20.39 -6.27
CA ILE A 195 0.65 20.83 -6.15
C ILE A 195 1.43 20.51 -7.43
N SER A 196 1.24 19.32 -7.98
CA SER A 196 1.97 18.87 -9.16
C SER A 196 1.13 17.97 -10.05
N ARG A 197 1.51 17.93 -11.32
CA ARG A 197 0.94 17.03 -12.32
C ARG A 197 2.08 16.41 -13.12
N VAL A 198 2.12 15.08 -13.14
CA VAL A 198 2.96 14.32 -14.06
C VAL A 198 2.10 13.93 -15.24
N SER A 199 2.45 14.47 -16.41
CA SER A 199 1.73 14.17 -17.64
C SER A 199 2.06 12.75 -18.10
N ARG A 200 1.01 11.92 -18.22
CA ARG A 200 0.99 10.66 -18.97
C ARG A 200 2.16 9.71 -18.66
N VAL A 201 2.08 9.04 -17.52
CA VAL A 201 3.10 8.06 -17.11
C VAL A 201 3.00 6.73 -17.85
N SER A 202 1.80 6.39 -18.34
CA SER A 202 1.54 5.22 -19.18
C SER A 202 0.42 5.55 -20.18
N PRO A 203 0.44 5.01 -21.41
CA PRO A 203 -0.56 5.30 -22.43
C PRO A 203 -1.99 4.86 -22.10
N GLY A 204 -2.16 3.93 -21.17
CA GLY A 204 -3.48 3.38 -20.82
C GLY A 204 -3.73 3.26 -19.33
N ALA A 205 -4.68 2.39 -19.00
CA ALA A 205 -5.49 2.50 -17.79
C ALA A 205 -4.72 2.03 -16.56
N ALA A 206 -3.88 2.91 -16.06
CA ALA A 206 -3.12 2.65 -14.87
C ALA A 206 -4.06 2.49 -13.66
N SER A 207 -3.90 1.39 -12.94
CA SER A 207 -4.66 1.06 -11.74
C SER A 207 -3.73 0.70 -10.59
N ARG A 208 -4.23 0.65 -9.36
CA ARG A 208 -3.48 0.19 -8.17
C ARG A 208 -2.27 1.04 -7.86
N LEU A 209 -2.50 2.34 -7.73
CA LEU A 209 -1.49 3.30 -7.32
C LEU A 209 -1.12 3.06 -5.84
N THR A 210 0.17 2.93 -5.56
CA THR A 210 0.70 2.89 -4.19
C THR A 210 2.03 3.63 -4.12
N LEU A 211 2.32 4.20 -2.97
CA LEU A 211 3.57 4.92 -2.73
C LEU A 211 4.50 4.05 -1.90
N ASP A 212 5.78 4.12 -2.21
CA ASP A 212 6.80 3.43 -1.43
C ASP A 212 6.96 4.02 -0.02
N PRO A 213 7.55 3.29 0.93
CA PRO A 213 7.73 3.75 2.30
C PRO A 213 8.53 5.06 2.41
N SER A 214 9.41 5.35 1.45
CA SER A 214 10.20 6.60 1.44
C SER A 214 9.42 7.80 0.91
N GLY A 215 8.31 7.58 0.22
CA GLY A 215 7.51 8.64 -0.40
C GLY A 215 8.09 9.16 -1.71
N GLN A 216 9.04 8.45 -2.33
CA GLN A 216 9.76 8.92 -3.51
C GLN A 216 9.32 8.23 -4.81
N LEU A 217 8.81 7.01 -4.72
CA LEU A 217 8.42 6.19 -5.86
C LEU A 217 6.95 5.80 -5.77
N LEU A 218 6.24 6.05 -6.87
CA LEU A 218 4.89 5.56 -7.09
C LEU A 218 4.97 4.26 -7.88
N TYR A 219 4.22 3.26 -7.47
CA TYR A 219 4.02 2.00 -8.17
C TYR A 219 2.57 1.91 -8.63
N TYR A 220 2.35 1.41 -9.84
CA TYR A 220 1.03 1.21 -10.40
C TYR A 220 1.07 0.14 -11.49
N ILE A 221 -0.07 -0.44 -11.80
CA ILE A 221 -0.23 -1.38 -12.91
C ILE A 221 -0.62 -0.59 -14.14
N GLY A 222 0.28 -0.46 -15.11
CA GLY A 222 0.02 0.16 -16.42
C GLY A 222 -0.29 -0.88 -17.50
N ASP A 223 -0.27 -0.44 -18.77
CA ASP A 223 -0.56 -1.31 -19.92
C ASP A 223 0.51 -2.38 -20.14
N GLU A 224 1.76 -2.07 -19.76
CA GLU A 224 2.90 -2.93 -20.01
C GLU A 224 3.26 -3.82 -18.81
N GLY A 225 2.47 -3.76 -17.74
CA GLY A 225 2.66 -4.54 -16.51
C GLY A 225 2.79 -3.64 -15.28
N LEU A 226 3.68 -4.04 -14.37
CA LEU A 226 3.97 -3.23 -13.18
C LEU A 226 4.96 -2.12 -13.54
N GLU A 227 4.55 -0.89 -13.31
CA GLU A 227 5.33 0.31 -13.56
C GLU A 227 5.63 1.03 -12.25
N SER A 228 6.73 1.77 -12.23
CA SER A 228 7.02 2.72 -11.17
C SER A 228 7.66 3.98 -11.70
N THR A 229 7.39 5.10 -11.04
CA THR A 229 7.89 6.42 -11.43
C THR A 229 8.22 7.25 -10.20
N LYS A 230 9.17 8.18 -10.31
CA LYS A 230 9.38 9.20 -9.28
C LYS A 230 8.26 10.23 -9.29
N LEU A 231 8.17 11.01 -8.22
CA LEU A 231 7.12 12.04 -8.06
C LEU A 231 7.15 13.15 -9.13
N ASP A 232 8.31 13.38 -9.77
CA ASP A 232 8.47 14.31 -10.89
C ASP A 232 8.22 13.66 -12.25
N GLY A 233 7.85 12.39 -12.28
CA GLY A 233 7.66 11.58 -13.49
C GLY A 233 8.95 11.01 -14.08
N SER A 234 10.12 11.34 -13.50
CA SER A 234 11.38 10.78 -13.96
C SER A 234 11.53 9.34 -13.49
N CYS A 235 12.36 8.56 -14.19
CA CYS A 235 12.65 7.16 -13.85
C CYS A 235 11.42 6.24 -13.91
N LEU A 236 10.96 5.95 -15.13
CA LEU A 236 10.01 4.86 -15.36
C LEU A 236 10.75 3.52 -15.29
N THR A 237 10.54 2.75 -14.23
CA THR A 237 10.96 1.34 -14.20
C THR A 237 9.77 0.49 -14.56
N LEU A 238 10.00 -0.45 -15.47
CA LEU A 238 8.96 -1.29 -16.02
C LEU A 238 9.31 -2.76 -15.80
N PHE A 239 8.41 -3.45 -15.12
CA PHE A 239 8.50 -4.86 -14.85
C PHE A 239 7.53 -5.60 -15.77
N LYS A 240 8.06 -6.07 -16.89
CA LYS A 240 7.35 -6.95 -17.82
C LYS A 240 7.61 -8.41 -17.49
N ASN A 241 6.64 -9.28 -17.78
CA ASN A 241 6.79 -10.72 -17.73
C ASN A 241 6.64 -11.36 -19.13
N GLU A 242 7.30 -10.77 -20.14
CA GLU A 242 7.13 -11.16 -21.56
C GLU A 242 7.43 -12.64 -21.84
N ASN A 243 8.32 -13.25 -21.05
CA ASN A 243 8.72 -14.65 -21.17
C ASN A 243 7.84 -15.61 -20.36
N ALA A 244 6.87 -15.11 -19.60
CA ALA A 244 5.91 -15.96 -18.91
C ALA A 244 5.00 -16.64 -19.95
N ASP A 245 4.48 -17.83 -19.64
CA ASP A 245 3.43 -18.41 -20.46
C ASP A 245 2.15 -17.54 -20.41
N SER A 246 1.23 -17.73 -21.36
CA SER A 246 -0.03 -16.94 -21.45
C SER A 246 -0.83 -16.93 -20.16
N ASP A 247 -0.72 -17.99 -19.38
CA ASP A 247 -1.41 -18.18 -18.11
C ASP A 247 -0.83 -17.32 -16.98
N HIS A 248 0.41 -16.86 -17.14
CA HIS A 248 1.15 -16.04 -16.20
C HIS A 248 1.48 -14.64 -16.75
N LYS A 249 1.26 -14.34 -18.03
CA LYS A 249 1.46 -12.98 -18.55
C LYS A 249 0.50 -11.97 -17.94
N PHE A 250 0.99 -10.73 -17.78
CA PHE A 250 0.18 -9.53 -17.55
C PHE A 250 -0.62 -9.22 -18.81
N GLU A 251 -1.62 -10.04 -19.12
CA GLU A 251 -2.48 -9.86 -20.28
C GLU A 251 -3.81 -9.29 -19.84
N LEU A 252 -3.93 -7.96 -19.81
CA LEU A 252 -5.22 -7.30 -19.66
C LEU A 252 -5.24 -6.00 -20.46
N ASP A 253 -6.29 -5.85 -21.28
CA ASP A 253 -6.68 -4.58 -21.88
C ASP A 253 -6.93 -3.56 -20.75
N GLY A 254 -5.95 -2.71 -20.48
CA GLY A 254 -6.05 -1.61 -19.51
C GLY A 254 -6.08 -2.02 -18.04
N GLY A 255 -5.47 -3.16 -17.67
CA GLY A 255 -5.25 -3.54 -16.26
C GLY A 255 -6.52 -3.81 -15.43
N GLU A 256 -7.70 -3.87 -16.04
CA GLU A 256 -8.95 -4.13 -15.32
C GLU A 256 -8.92 -5.54 -14.70
N GLY A 257 -9.31 -5.65 -13.42
CA GLY A 257 -9.28 -6.93 -12.70
C GLY A 257 -7.90 -7.34 -12.17
N LEU A 258 -6.92 -6.43 -12.16
CA LEU A 258 -5.72 -6.60 -11.34
C LEU A 258 -5.84 -5.87 -10.01
N GLU A 259 -5.37 -6.54 -8.96
CA GLU A 259 -5.01 -5.91 -7.69
C GLU A 259 -3.52 -6.06 -7.48
N MET A 260 -2.91 -5.09 -6.80
CA MET A 260 -1.52 -5.17 -6.37
C MET A 260 -1.40 -4.94 -4.87
N GLY A 261 -0.54 -5.73 -4.23
CA GLY A 261 0.06 -5.42 -2.93
C GLY A 261 1.59 -5.45 -3.05
N ILE A 262 2.28 -4.67 -2.23
CA ILE A 262 3.74 -4.65 -2.18
C ILE A 262 4.17 -4.83 -0.73
N ASP A 263 4.99 -5.84 -0.47
CA ASP A 263 5.71 -5.97 0.79
C ASP A 263 7.10 -5.34 0.64
N PHE A 264 7.19 -4.07 1.04
CA PHE A 264 8.46 -3.34 0.99
C PHE A 264 9.54 -3.88 1.95
N THR A 265 9.19 -4.77 2.88
CA THR A 265 10.16 -5.41 3.77
C THR A 265 10.93 -6.51 3.05
N THR A 266 10.22 -7.30 2.24
CA THR A 266 10.80 -8.41 1.47
C THR A 266 11.19 -8.00 0.06
N GLY A 267 10.62 -6.90 -0.44
CA GLY A 267 10.71 -6.45 -1.83
C GLY A 267 9.75 -7.22 -2.76
N GLU A 268 8.79 -7.95 -2.21
CA GLU A 268 7.90 -8.79 -3.01
C GLU A 268 6.66 -8.01 -3.49
N PHE A 269 6.29 -8.24 -4.74
CA PHE A 269 5.08 -7.70 -5.36
C PHE A 269 4.07 -8.81 -5.55
N TYR A 270 2.85 -8.58 -5.08
CA TYR A 270 1.74 -9.52 -5.15
C TYR A 270 0.73 -8.96 -6.13
N VAL A 271 0.57 -9.62 -7.28
CA VAL A 271 -0.43 -9.23 -8.28
C VAL A 271 -1.51 -10.31 -8.33
N THR A 272 -2.74 -9.92 -8.05
CA THR A 272 -3.90 -10.82 -8.18
C THR A 272 -4.62 -10.53 -9.48
N ASN A 273 -4.97 -11.57 -10.22
CA ASN A 273 -5.82 -11.47 -11.40
C ASN A 273 -7.17 -12.14 -11.11
N VAL A 274 -8.24 -11.34 -10.94
CA VAL A 274 -9.56 -11.87 -10.58
C VAL A 274 -10.17 -12.76 -11.67
N TYR A 275 -9.83 -12.53 -12.94
CA TYR A 275 -10.32 -13.35 -14.05
C TYR A 275 -9.62 -14.71 -14.11
N LYS A 276 -8.29 -14.74 -13.92
CA LYS A 276 -7.50 -15.97 -13.89
C LYS A 276 -7.57 -16.70 -12.54
N ARG A 277 -8.10 -16.05 -11.49
CA ARG A 277 -8.15 -16.55 -10.10
C ARG A 277 -6.77 -16.94 -9.56
N LYS A 278 -5.73 -16.15 -9.89
CA LYS A 278 -4.33 -16.45 -9.54
C LYS A 278 -3.66 -15.35 -8.71
N VAL A 279 -2.88 -15.86 -7.75
CA VAL A 279 -1.76 -15.30 -6.96
C VAL A 279 -0.42 -15.18 -7.69
N GLN A 280 0.01 -14.04 -8.26
CA GLN A 280 1.38 -13.93 -8.78
C GLN A 280 2.28 -13.17 -7.81
N VAL A 281 3.46 -13.71 -7.55
CA VAL A 281 4.45 -13.10 -6.65
C VAL A 281 5.74 -12.84 -7.42
N PHE A 282 6.22 -11.61 -7.40
CA PHE A 282 7.46 -11.16 -8.04
C PHE A 282 8.43 -10.67 -6.97
N LYS A 283 9.73 -10.79 -7.24
CA LYS A 283 10.81 -10.40 -6.33
C LYS A 283 11.97 -9.80 -7.11
#